data_AF-A0A1F3B5R8-F1
#
_entry.id   AF-A0A1F3B5R8-F1
#
_cell.length_a   1.000
_cell.length_b   1.000
_cell.length_c   1.000
_cell.angle_alpha   90.00
_cell.angle_beta   90.00
_cell.angle_gamma   90.00
#
_symmetry.space_group_name_H-M   'P 1'
#
loop_
_entity.id
_entity.type
_entity.pdbx_description
1 polymer ?
#
loop_
_entity_poly.entity_id
_entity_poly.type
_entity_poly.pdbx_seq_one_letter_code
_entity_poly.pdbx_strand_id
1 'polypeptide(L)'
;MHPLDTETLVKSVEKTKRLLTVDQSKYTLSPGAEVVARVAEAVPGAKFKRIAFPDAPAAAAPEMLEYNRINPDHVYAAAKWLLAK
;
A
#
# COMPACT_ATOMS: atom_id res chain seq x y z
N MET A 1 -13.75 3.67 5.43
CA MET A 1 -12.76 4.61 4.87
C MET A 1 -13.44 5.72 4.07
N HIS A 2 -14.60 6.23 4.52
CA HIS A 2 -15.32 7.27 3.80
C HIS A 2 -15.88 8.29 4.80
N PRO A 3 -15.60 9.60 4.62
CA PRO A 3 -14.75 10.19 3.57
C PRO A 3 -13.25 9.90 3.80
N LEU A 4 -12.46 9.88 2.71
CA LEU A 4 -10.99 9.77 2.76
C LEU A 4 -10.37 11.16 2.86
N ASP A 5 -9.53 11.39 3.87
CA ASP A 5 -8.72 12.62 3.98
C ASP A 5 -7.61 12.65 2.93
N THR A 6 -7.99 13.02 1.71
CA THR A 6 -7.10 13.08 0.55
C THR A 6 -6.11 14.24 0.67
N GLU A 7 -6.50 15.34 1.32
CA GLU A 7 -5.68 16.55 1.45
C GLU A 7 -4.39 16.27 2.23
N THR A 8 -4.50 15.58 3.36
CA THR A 8 -3.33 15.19 4.16
C THR A 8 -2.39 14.26 3.39
N LEU A 9 -2.95 13.30 2.63
CA LEU A 9 -2.16 12.37 1.82
C LEU A 9 -1.37 13.10 0.73
N VAL A 10 -2.04 14.00 -0.01
CA VAL A 10 -1.41 14.81 -1.07
C VAL A 10 -0.31 15.69 -0.51
N LYS A 11 -0.57 16.46 0.55
CA LYS A 11 0.44 17.32 1.20
C LYS A 11 1.66 16.55 1.68
N SER A 12 1.47 15.31 2.14
CA SER A 12 2.59 14.45 2.54
C SER A 12 3.42 14.02 1.33
N VAL A 13 2.77 13.52 0.28
CA VAL A 13 3.42 12.96 -0.90
C VAL A 13 4.02 14.04 -1.81
N GLU A 14 3.51 15.26 -1.80
CA GLU A 14 4.15 16.40 -2.46
C GLU A 14 5.58 16.63 -1.96
N LYS A 15 5.82 16.43 -0.65
CA LYS A 15 7.14 16.59 -0.04
C LYS A 15 8.08 15.42 -0.35
N THR A 16 7.59 14.19 -0.26
CA THR A 16 8.43 12.98 -0.32
C THR A 16 8.53 12.38 -1.72
N LYS A 17 7.57 12.71 -2.59
CA LYS A 17 7.34 12.14 -3.93
C LYS A 17 7.21 10.61 -3.92
N ARG A 18 6.87 10.01 -2.79
CA ARG A 18 6.80 8.56 -2.59
C ARG A 18 5.65 8.19 -1.67
N LEU A 19 4.92 7.13 -2.01
CA LEU A 19 3.82 6.61 -1.20
C LEU A 19 3.86 5.07 -1.14
N LEU A 20 3.82 4.54 0.08
CA LEU A 20 3.60 3.12 0.38
C LEU A 20 2.25 2.96 1.06
N THR A 21 1.35 2.14 0.49
CA THR A 21 0.14 1.71 1.20
C THR A 21 0.34 0.32 1.78
N VAL A 22 -0.22 0.10 2.97
CA VAL A 22 -0.18 -1.18 3.69
C VAL A 22 -1.61 -1.54 4.08
N ASP A 23 -2.16 -2.59 3.48
CA ASP A 23 -3.54 -3.02 3.73
C ASP A 23 -3.60 -4.44 4.28
N GLN A 24 -4.48 -4.68 5.26
CA GLN A 24 -4.84 -6.05 5.69
C GLN A 24 -6.00 -6.63 4.87
N SER A 25 -6.20 -6.11 3.66
CA SER A 25 -7.13 -6.64 2.67
C SER A 25 -6.35 -7.19 1.48
N LYS A 26 -7.07 -7.68 0.47
CA LYS A 26 -6.47 -8.26 -0.75
C LYS A 26 -5.92 -7.17 -1.65
N TYR A 27 -5.04 -7.50 -2.61
CA TYR A 27 -4.46 -6.51 -3.52
C TYR A 27 -5.50 -5.86 -4.43
N THR A 28 -6.46 -6.66 -4.89
CA THR A 28 -7.50 -6.21 -5.80
C THR A 28 -8.55 -5.37 -5.04
N LEU A 29 -8.76 -4.14 -5.51
CA LEU A 29 -9.76 -3.18 -4.98
C LEU A 29 -9.61 -2.90 -3.48
N SER A 30 -8.38 -2.93 -2.97
CA SER A 30 -8.05 -2.57 -1.59
C SER A 30 -8.29 -1.08 -1.32
N PRO A 31 -8.49 -0.67 -0.06
CA PRO A 31 -8.51 0.75 0.30
C PRO A 31 -7.23 1.50 -0.13
N GLY A 32 -6.07 0.85 -0.07
CA GLY A 32 -4.82 1.39 -0.60
C GLY A 32 -4.79 1.57 -2.11
N ALA A 33 -5.60 0.84 -2.89
CA ALA A 33 -5.74 1.10 -4.33
C ALA A 33 -6.40 2.48 -4.56
N GLU A 34 -7.44 2.81 -3.81
CA GLU A 34 -8.11 4.11 -3.87
C GLU A 34 -7.18 5.23 -3.38
N VAL A 35 -6.46 5.02 -2.27
CA VAL A 35 -5.44 5.97 -1.77
C VAL A 35 -4.40 6.28 -2.85
N VAL A 36 -3.88 5.27 -3.55
CA VAL A 36 -2.93 5.48 -4.66
C VAL A 36 -3.58 6.23 -5.82
N ALA A 37 -4.80 5.88 -6.21
CA ALA A 37 -5.50 6.54 -7.32
C ALA A 37 -5.65 8.05 -7.05
N ARG A 38 -6.19 8.41 -5.89
CA ARG A 38 -6.42 9.81 -5.49
C ARG A 38 -5.12 10.62 -5.44
N VAL A 39 -4.04 10.03 -4.93
CA VAL A 39 -2.74 10.73 -4.86
C VAL A 39 -2.04 10.79 -6.22
N ALA A 40 -2.15 9.77 -7.07
CA ALA A 40 -1.57 9.77 -8.40
C ALA A 40 -2.20 10.82 -9.32
N GLU A 41 -3.51 11.04 -9.21
CA GLU A 41 -4.21 12.12 -9.91
C GLU A 41 -3.74 13.51 -9.48
N ALA A 42 -3.44 13.70 -8.20
CA ALA A 42 -3.09 14.99 -7.61
C ALA A 42 -1.57 15.30 -7.63
N VAL A 43 -0.71 14.28 -7.60
CA VAL A 43 0.75 14.44 -7.49
C VAL A 43 1.46 13.70 -8.63
N PRO A 44 1.55 14.31 -9.83
CA PRO A 44 2.26 13.73 -10.96
C PRO A 44 3.73 13.41 -10.63
N GLY A 45 4.21 12.27 -11.11
CA GLY A 45 5.60 11.83 -10.95
C GLY A 45 5.95 11.24 -9.58
N ALA A 46 4.99 11.09 -8.66
CA ALA A 46 5.23 10.34 -7.42
C ALA A 46 5.43 8.84 -7.70
N LYS A 47 6.28 8.19 -6.89
CA LYS A 47 6.54 6.74 -6.96
C LYS A 47 5.64 6.02 -5.95
N PHE A 48 4.95 4.98 -6.41
CA PHE A 48 3.96 4.25 -5.61
C PHE A 48 4.37 2.80 -5.38
N LYS A 49 4.08 2.28 -4.20
CA LYS A 49 4.16 0.84 -3.89
C LYS A 49 2.98 0.48 -3.01
N ARG A 50 2.43 -0.72 -3.21
CA ARG A 50 1.39 -1.28 -2.35
C ARG A 50 1.86 -2.62 -1.81
N ILE A 51 1.54 -2.86 -0.55
CA ILE A 51 1.56 -4.21 0.03
C ILE A 51 0.18 -4.49 0.63
N ALA A 52 -0.31 -5.68 0.32
CA ALA A 52 -1.64 -6.17 0.68
C ALA A 52 -1.54 -7.70 0.82
N PHE A 53 -2.59 -8.35 1.32
CA PHE A 53 -2.68 -9.80 1.28
C PHE A 53 -2.76 -10.28 -0.18
N PRO A 54 -2.19 -11.46 -0.50
CA PRO A 54 -2.27 -12.00 -1.85
C PRO A 54 -3.74 -12.24 -2.25
N ASP A 55 -4.05 -12.07 -3.54
CA ASP A 55 -5.38 -12.31 -4.14
C ASP A 55 -5.70 -13.80 -4.24
N ALA A 56 -5.70 -14.46 -3.08
CA ALA A 56 -6.04 -15.86 -2.88
C ALA A 56 -6.97 -15.97 -1.66
N PRO A 57 -7.77 -17.05 -1.55
CA PRO A 57 -8.52 -17.34 -0.34
C PRO A 57 -7.62 -17.41 0.90
N ALA A 58 -8.18 -17.08 2.06
CA ALA A 58 -7.47 -17.22 3.31
C ALA A 58 -7.07 -18.69 3.52
N ALA A 59 -5.83 -18.92 3.91
CA ALA A 59 -5.34 -20.26 4.19
C ALA A 59 -6.00 -20.80 5.46
N ALA A 60 -6.39 -22.07 5.43
CA ALA A 60 -6.95 -22.78 6.58
C ALA A 60 -5.87 -23.48 7.43
N ALA A 61 -4.75 -23.88 6.82
CA ALA A 61 -3.65 -24.51 7.53
C ALA A 61 -2.84 -23.45 8.32
N PRO A 62 -2.53 -23.69 9.62
CA PRO A 62 -1.80 -22.73 10.45
C PRO A 62 -0.46 -22.29 9.86
N GLU A 63 0.28 -23.21 9.23
CA GLU A 63 1.59 -22.97 8.62
C GLU A 63 1.50 -22.04 7.40
N MET A 64 0.32 -21.97 6.78
CA MET A 64 0.05 -21.17 5.58
C MET A 64 -0.56 -19.80 5.93
N LEU A 65 -0.81 -19.50 7.20
CA LEU A 65 -1.30 -18.18 7.62
C LEU A 65 -0.27 -17.09 7.35
N GLU A 66 1.02 -17.39 7.51
CA GLU A 66 2.11 -16.45 7.24
C GLU A 66 2.21 -16.08 5.75
N TYR A 67 1.85 -17.00 4.85
CA TYR A 67 1.76 -16.68 3.41
C TYR A 67 0.71 -15.60 3.11
N ASN A 68 -0.35 -15.54 3.91
CA ASN A 68 -1.42 -14.57 3.73
C ASN A 68 -1.19 -13.24 4.45
N ARG A 69 -0.23 -13.15 5.37
CA ARG A 69 -0.08 -11.99 6.26
C ARG A 69 1.08 -11.09 5.84
N ILE A 70 0.87 -9.80 6.07
CA ILE A 70 1.94 -8.81 5.99
C ILE A 70 2.63 -8.77 7.35
N ASN A 71 3.96 -8.67 7.31
CA ASN A 71 4.81 -8.52 8.49
C ASN A 71 5.74 -7.31 8.30
N PRO A 72 6.51 -6.91 9.33
CA PRO A 72 7.41 -5.75 9.25
C PRO A 72 8.46 -5.84 8.12
N ASP A 73 8.94 -7.04 7.78
CA ASP A 73 9.94 -7.23 6.73
C ASP A 73 9.39 -6.86 5.35
N HIS A 74 8.11 -7.15 5.09
CA HIS A 74 7.44 -6.72 3.86
C HIS A 74 7.36 -5.19 3.76
N VAL A 75 7.06 -4.50 4.87
CA VAL A 75 7.03 -3.04 4.93
C VAL A 75 8.42 -2.47 4.65
N TYR A 76 9.44 -3.02 5.31
CA TYR A 76 10.83 -2.60 5.13
C TYR A 76 11.31 -2.79 3.68
N ALA A 77 11.07 -3.97 3.10
CA ALA A 77 11.45 -4.27 1.72
C ALA A 77 10.75 -3.34 0.71
N ALA A 78 9.45 -3.08 0.90
CA ALA A 78 8.69 -2.17 0.05
C ALA A 78 9.17 -0.72 0.17
N ALA A 79 9.48 -0.26 1.39
CA ALA A 79 10.06 1.06 1.63
C ALA A 79 11.45 1.20 0.98
N LYS A 80 12.32 0.19 1.12
CA LYS A 80 13.63 0.17 0.48
C LYS A 80 13.53 0.24 -1.04
N TRP A 81 12.59 -0.49 -1.63
CA TRP A 81 12.32 -0.42 -3.07
C TRP A 81 11.87 0.98 -3.53
N LEU A 82 11.05 1.67 -2.73
CA LEU A 82 10.63 3.05 -3.02
C LEU A 82 11.79 4.06 -2.97
N LEU A 83 12.76 3.82 -2.10
CA LEU A 83 13.94 4.67 -1.94
C LEU A 83 15.02 4.43 -2.99
N ALA A 84 15.02 3.26 -3.64
CA ALA A 84 15.93 2.98 -4.75
C ALA A 84 15.73 3.99 -5.89
N LYS A 85 16.86 4.46 -6.45
CA LYS A 85 16.90 5.42 -7.56
C LYS A 85 16.20 4.88 -8.79
#